data_AF-A0A2K3LAF4-F1
#
_entry.id   AF-A0A2K3LAF4-F1
#
_cell.length_a   1.000
_cell.length_b   1.000
_cell.length_c   1.000
_cell.angle_alpha   90.00
_cell.angle_beta   90.00
_cell.angle_gamma   90.00
#
_symmetry.space_group_name_H-M   'P 1'
#
loop_
_entity.id
_entity.type
_entity.pdbx_description
1 polymer ?
#
loop_
_entity_poly.entity_id
_entity_poly.type
_entity_poly.pdbx_seq_one_letter_code
_entity_poly.pdbx_strand_id
1 'polypeptide(L)'
;MATTKSHHNVKALVSVKKSDDGLLKNLVTGIVGNNHLVLELVSSELDPKTNSEIETIKGKAHETEKNENEVQYEATFELPTNFGNVGAVLVENEHSKEIFLKNIVLDGFPDGPVHLSCKSWIQPKHDTPTKRVFFTNKMYLPSQTPSGLRKLRENELIELRGNGEGERKSSDRIYDYDVYNDLGDPDTNIALKRPVLGGSKQYPYPRRCRTGRKHSNT
;
A
#
# COMPACT_ATOMS: atom_id res chain seq x y z
N MET A 1 -12.65 -21.25 -35.71
CA MET A 1 -12.56 -22.04 -34.47
C MET A 1 -12.35 -21.08 -33.32
N ALA A 2 -13.31 -20.96 -32.41
CA ALA A 2 -13.12 -20.18 -31.19
C ALA A 2 -12.16 -20.96 -30.29
N THR A 3 -10.92 -20.49 -30.15
CA THR A 3 -10.01 -20.98 -29.13
C THR A 3 -10.62 -20.62 -27.78
N THR A 4 -11.20 -21.59 -27.09
CA THR A 4 -11.51 -21.49 -25.67
C THR A 4 -10.21 -21.14 -24.96
N LYS A 5 -10.06 -19.87 -24.59
CA LYS A 5 -8.93 -19.43 -23.76
C LYS A 5 -9.02 -20.25 -22.48
N SER A 6 -7.95 -20.98 -22.14
CA SER A 6 -7.88 -21.74 -20.91
C SER A 6 -7.72 -20.76 -19.74
N HIS A 7 -8.53 -20.92 -18.69
CA HIS A 7 -8.46 -20.11 -17.48
C HIS A 7 -8.33 -21.03 -16.27
N HIS A 8 -7.78 -20.51 -15.18
CA HIS A 8 -7.80 -21.17 -13.89
C HIS A 8 -8.36 -20.22 -12.84
N ASN A 9 -9.05 -20.78 -11.86
CA ASN A 9 -9.68 -20.01 -10.80
C ASN A 9 -8.67 -19.76 -9.69
N VAL A 10 -8.51 -18.49 -9.32
CA VAL A 10 -7.70 -18.07 -8.19
C VAL A 10 -8.61 -17.44 -7.14
N LYS A 11 -8.40 -17.83 -5.89
CA LYS A 11 -9.13 -17.30 -4.74
C LYS A 11 -8.19 -16.44 -3.90
N ALA A 12 -8.55 -15.19 -3.68
CA ALA A 12 -7.86 -14.30 -2.76
C ALA A 12 -8.55 -14.30 -1.39
N LEU A 13 -7.78 -14.54 -0.34
CA LEU A 13 -8.16 -14.37 1.06
C LEU A 13 -7.44 -13.14 1.61
N VAL A 14 -8.19 -12.18 2.13
CA VAL A 14 -7.68 -10.89 2.59
C VAL A 14 -7.96 -10.71 4.07
N SER A 15 -6.90 -10.49 4.83
CA SER A 15 -6.90 -10.41 6.28
C SER A 15 -6.75 -8.97 6.75
N VAL A 16 -7.77 -8.42 7.43
CA VAL A 16 -7.81 -7.01 7.89
C VAL A 16 -7.90 -6.95 9.41
N LYS A 17 -7.05 -6.14 10.07
CA LYS A 17 -7.14 -5.94 11.54
C LYS A 17 -8.38 -5.13 11.88
N LYS A 18 -9.12 -5.60 12.87
CA LYS A 18 -10.18 -4.86 13.57
C LYS A 18 -9.56 -3.68 14.34
N SER A 19 -10.01 -2.45 14.10
CA SER A 19 -9.53 -1.28 14.84
C SER A 19 -10.06 -1.28 16.28
N ASP A 20 -9.16 -1.03 17.25
CA ASP A 20 -9.42 -1.02 18.69
C ASP A 20 -10.22 0.21 19.15
N ASP A 21 -10.26 1.26 18.32
CA ASP A 21 -10.90 2.55 18.61
C ASP A 21 -12.42 2.48 18.37
N GLY A 22 -13.13 1.64 19.15
CA GLY A 22 -14.59 1.56 19.26
C GLY A 22 -15.38 1.25 17.97
N LEU A 23 -14.71 1.19 16.82
CA LEU A 23 -15.30 1.32 15.49
C LEU A 23 -15.96 0.03 14.99
N LEU A 24 -15.61 -1.09 15.60
CA LEU A 24 -16.23 -2.38 15.33
C LEU A 24 -17.01 -2.93 16.53
N LYS A 25 -17.25 -2.12 17.57
CA LYS A 25 -18.21 -2.43 18.65
C LYS A 25 -19.66 -2.18 18.21
N ASN A 26 -19.90 -1.24 17.29
CA ASN A 26 -21.25 -0.89 16.82
C ASN A 26 -21.64 -1.50 15.46
N LEU A 27 -20.88 -2.47 14.95
CA LEU A 27 -21.36 -3.34 13.87
C LEU A 27 -22.02 -4.59 14.49
N VAL A 28 -23.03 -4.36 15.33
CA VAL A 28 -23.92 -5.42 15.79
C VAL A 28 -24.95 -5.63 14.69
N THR A 29 -24.89 -6.82 14.08
CA THR A 29 -25.87 -7.44 13.17
C THR A 29 -26.13 -6.75 11.81
N GLY A 30 -25.68 -7.41 10.72
CA GLY A 30 -26.01 -7.09 9.32
C GLY A 30 -24.89 -6.33 8.61
N ILE A 31 -24.32 -6.74 7.48
CA ILE A 31 -24.66 -7.72 6.44
C ILE A 31 -23.32 -8.33 5.98
N VAL A 32 -23.17 -9.65 6.07
CA VAL A 32 -22.12 -10.36 5.32
C VAL A 32 -22.47 -10.22 3.83
N GLY A 33 -21.53 -9.73 3.01
CA GLY A 33 -21.76 -9.54 1.57
C GLY A 33 -21.53 -8.14 1.00
N ASN A 34 -21.07 -7.17 1.81
CA ASN A 34 -20.66 -5.89 1.25
C ASN A 34 -19.26 -5.98 0.63
N ASN A 35 -19.16 -5.59 -0.64
CA ASN A 35 -17.91 -5.46 -1.37
C ASN A 35 -17.20 -4.17 -0.96
N HIS A 36 -16.27 -4.25 -0.02
CA HIS A 36 -15.60 -3.07 0.51
C HIS A 36 -14.13 -2.94 0.07
N LEU A 37 -13.56 -3.99 -0.51
CA LEU A 37 -12.22 -3.98 -1.04
C LEU A 37 -12.25 -4.36 -2.51
N VAL A 38 -11.49 -3.61 -3.29
CA VAL A 38 -11.25 -3.91 -4.70
C VAL A 38 -9.79 -4.32 -4.83
N LEU A 39 -9.58 -5.46 -5.46
CA LEU A 39 -8.27 -6.05 -5.70
C LEU A 39 -8.02 -6.09 -7.21
N GLU A 40 -6.81 -5.76 -7.64
CA GLU A 40 -6.38 -5.94 -9.03
C GLU A 40 -5.07 -6.72 -9.05
N LEU A 41 -5.10 -7.90 -9.66
CA LEU A 41 -3.93 -8.75 -9.78
C LEU A 41 -3.03 -8.20 -10.88
N VAL A 42 -1.73 -8.12 -10.59
CA VAL A 42 -0.71 -7.65 -11.52
C VAL A 42 0.22 -8.80 -11.88
N SER A 43 0.44 -9.03 -13.17
CA SER A 43 1.39 -10.05 -13.63
C SER A 43 2.83 -9.65 -13.33
N SER A 44 3.67 -10.65 -13.06
CA SER A 44 5.12 -10.49 -12.94
C SER A 44 5.79 -10.25 -14.30
N GLU A 45 5.13 -10.64 -15.38
CA GLU A 45 5.69 -10.67 -16.73
C GLU A 45 5.03 -9.59 -17.62
N LEU A 46 5.77 -9.19 -18.66
CA LEU A 46 5.19 -8.42 -19.76
C LEU A 46 4.47 -9.35 -20.73
N ASP A 47 3.51 -8.80 -21.48
CA ASP A 47 2.93 -9.50 -22.61
C ASP A 47 4.04 -9.78 -23.64
N PRO A 48 4.30 -11.05 -23.99
CA PRO A 48 5.40 -11.41 -24.87
C PRO A 48 5.23 -10.90 -26.32
N LYS A 49 4.02 -10.52 -26.73
CA LYS A 49 3.72 -10.00 -28.07
C LYS A 49 3.92 -8.49 -28.14
N THR A 50 3.48 -7.76 -27.12
CA THR A 50 3.52 -6.28 -27.11
C THR A 50 4.67 -5.72 -26.30
N ASN A 51 5.37 -6.55 -25.53
CA ASN A 51 6.41 -6.17 -24.58
C ASN A 51 5.93 -5.07 -23.61
N SER A 52 4.64 -5.12 -23.23
CA SER A 52 3.97 -4.15 -22.38
C SER A 52 3.33 -4.84 -21.16
N GLU A 53 2.93 -4.06 -20.15
CA GLU A 53 2.25 -4.57 -18.95
C GLU A 53 0.99 -5.36 -19.35
N ILE A 54 0.82 -6.57 -18.81
CA ILE A 54 -0.41 -7.36 -18.99
C ILE A 54 -1.56 -6.64 -18.25
N GLU A 55 -2.73 -6.58 -18.89
CA GLU A 55 -3.93 -6.00 -18.28
C GLU A 55 -4.24 -6.67 -16.94
N THR A 56 -4.46 -5.85 -15.90
CA THR A 56 -4.73 -6.33 -14.55
C THR A 56 -6.12 -6.97 -14.45
N ILE A 57 -6.25 -8.05 -13.68
CA ILE A 57 -7.55 -8.69 -13.44
C ILE A 57 -8.15 -8.15 -12.14
N LYS A 58 -9.31 -7.50 -12.27
CA LYS A 58 -10.02 -6.85 -11.17
C LYS A 58 -11.04 -7.80 -10.52
N GLY A 59 -11.09 -7.78 -9.19
CA GLY A 59 -12.06 -8.53 -8.38
C GLY A 59 -12.51 -7.70 -7.18
N LYS A 60 -13.78 -7.87 -6.79
CA LYS A 60 -14.30 -7.28 -5.55
C LYS A 60 -14.26 -8.33 -4.46
N ALA A 61 -13.67 -7.98 -3.32
CA ALA A 61 -13.63 -8.84 -2.16
C ALA A 61 -14.82 -8.53 -1.24
N HIS A 62 -15.58 -9.58 -0.92
CA HIS A 62 -16.69 -9.51 0.01
C HIS A 62 -16.25 -10.03 1.37
N GLU A 63 -16.77 -9.44 2.44
CA GLU A 63 -16.56 -9.94 3.80
C GLU A 63 -17.15 -11.35 3.94
N THR A 64 -16.38 -12.29 4.49
CA THR A 64 -16.79 -13.69 4.69
C THR A 64 -16.84 -14.08 6.15
N GLU A 65 -15.82 -13.73 6.91
CA GLU A 65 -15.71 -14.09 8.32
C GLU A 65 -15.24 -12.90 9.16
N LYS A 66 -15.68 -12.86 10.41
CA LYS A 66 -15.32 -11.82 11.36
C LYS A 66 -15.17 -12.40 12.74
N ASN A 67 -14.03 -12.12 13.38
CA ASN A 67 -13.76 -12.48 14.76
C ASN A 67 -13.42 -11.24 15.61
N GLU A 68 -12.93 -11.46 16.83
CA GLU A 68 -12.64 -10.37 17.76
C GLU A 68 -11.58 -9.39 17.23
N ASN A 69 -10.57 -9.90 16.53
CA ASN A 69 -9.36 -9.16 16.14
C ASN A 69 -9.25 -8.90 14.63
N GLU A 70 -10.07 -9.56 13.81
CA GLU A 70 -9.85 -9.67 12.38
C GLU A 70 -11.13 -9.86 11.58
N VAL A 71 -11.12 -9.30 10.37
CA VAL A 71 -12.14 -9.47 9.34
C VAL A 71 -11.46 -10.12 8.12
N GLN A 72 -12.04 -11.19 7.61
CA GLN A 72 -11.62 -11.86 6.38
C GLN A 72 -12.51 -11.43 5.23
N TYR A 73 -11.89 -11.17 4.08
CA TYR A 73 -12.59 -10.94 2.81
C TYR A 73 -12.11 -11.92 1.76
N GLU A 74 -12.99 -12.23 0.81
CA GLU A 74 -12.72 -13.18 -0.26
C GLU A 74 -13.07 -12.58 -1.63
N ALA A 75 -12.20 -12.82 -2.61
CA ALA A 75 -12.47 -12.54 -4.02
C ALA A 75 -12.05 -13.73 -4.88
N THR A 76 -12.79 -14.00 -5.96
CA THR A 76 -12.46 -15.04 -6.94
C THR A 76 -12.15 -14.41 -8.28
N PHE A 77 -11.16 -14.94 -8.98
CA PHE A 77 -10.66 -14.45 -10.25
C PHE A 77 -10.55 -15.59 -11.25
N GLU A 78 -10.93 -15.34 -12.50
CA GLU A 78 -10.65 -16.22 -13.63
C GLU A 78 -9.39 -15.72 -14.34
N LEU A 79 -8.24 -16.35 -14.09
CA LEU A 79 -6.97 -15.91 -14.68
C LEU A 79 -6.76 -16.61 -16.02
N PRO A 80 -6.57 -15.85 -17.11
CA PRO A 80 -6.11 -16.42 -18.37
C PRO A 80 -4.78 -17.15 -18.18
N THR A 81 -4.60 -18.28 -18.86
CA THR A 81 -3.33 -19.03 -18.79
C THR A 81 -2.11 -18.21 -19.19
N ASN A 82 -2.27 -17.22 -20.07
CA ASN A 82 -1.21 -16.31 -20.49
C ASN A 82 -0.96 -15.14 -19.52
N PHE A 83 -1.71 -15.04 -18.41
CA PHE A 83 -1.48 -14.03 -17.38
C PHE A 83 -0.15 -14.25 -16.65
N GLY A 84 0.31 -15.51 -16.56
CA GLY A 84 1.54 -15.86 -15.86
C GLY A 84 1.42 -15.73 -14.34
N ASN A 85 2.55 -15.52 -13.68
CA ASN A 85 2.61 -15.44 -12.23
C ASN A 85 2.13 -14.08 -11.71
N VAL A 86 1.29 -14.06 -10.68
CA VAL A 86 0.94 -12.82 -9.97
C VAL A 86 2.18 -12.32 -9.22
N GLY A 87 2.55 -11.06 -9.46
CA GLY A 87 3.71 -10.42 -8.84
C GLY A 87 3.36 -9.36 -7.80
N ALA A 88 2.18 -8.75 -7.94
CA ALA A 88 1.65 -7.76 -7.02
C ALA A 88 0.11 -7.74 -7.05
N VAL A 89 -0.48 -7.09 -6.05
CA VAL A 89 -1.91 -6.79 -5.96
C VAL A 89 -2.08 -5.31 -5.67
N LEU A 90 -2.87 -4.61 -6.49
CA LEU A 90 -3.35 -3.27 -6.18
C LEU A 90 -4.61 -3.39 -5.33
N VAL A 91 -4.70 -2.59 -4.27
CA VAL A 91 -5.81 -2.60 -3.33
C VAL A 91 -6.40 -1.21 -3.24
N GLU A 92 -7.72 -1.13 -3.40
CA GLU A 92 -8.51 0.08 -3.18
C GLU A 92 -9.50 -0.18 -2.05
N ASN A 93 -9.55 0.76 -1.10
CA ASN A 93 -10.45 0.71 0.04
C ASN A 93 -11.73 1.49 -0.28
N GLU A 94 -12.84 0.77 -0.51
CA GLU A 94 -14.17 1.36 -0.72
C GLU A 94 -14.89 1.67 0.62
N HIS A 95 -14.30 1.36 1.78
CA HIS A 95 -14.84 1.81 3.06
C HIS A 95 -14.74 3.34 3.22
N SER A 96 -15.58 3.88 4.09
CA SER A 96 -15.52 5.30 4.50
C SER A 96 -14.37 5.61 5.46
N LYS A 97 -13.66 4.61 5.97
CA LYS A 97 -12.59 4.76 6.97
C LYS A 97 -11.37 3.94 6.58
N GLU A 98 -10.21 4.34 7.09
CA GLU A 98 -8.98 3.60 6.89
C GLU A 98 -9.06 2.20 7.48
N ILE A 99 -8.38 1.26 6.83
CA ILE A 99 -8.27 -0.13 7.29
C ILE A 99 -6.82 -0.53 7.43
N PHE A 100 -6.51 -1.44 8.36
CA PHE A 100 -5.18 -2.01 8.47
C PHE A 100 -5.15 -3.37 7.79
N LEU A 101 -4.59 -3.42 6.58
CA LEU A 101 -4.42 -4.65 5.81
C LEU A 101 -3.23 -5.44 6.36
N LYS A 102 -3.47 -6.65 6.88
CA LYS A 102 -2.43 -7.53 7.41
C LYS A 102 -1.73 -8.30 6.28
N ASN A 103 -2.49 -9.06 5.51
CA ASN A 103 -1.96 -9.92 4.46
C ASN A 103 -3.02 -10.21 3.37
N ILE A 104 -2.54 -10.70 2.24
CA ILE A 104 -3.34 -11.32 1.17
C ILE A 104 -2.72 -12.69 0.86
N VAL A 105 -3.56 -13.71 0.72
CA VAL A 105 -3.18 -15.04 0.26
C VAL A 105 -3.95 -15.36 -1.01
N LEU A 106 -3.24 -15.69 -2.09
CA LEU A 106 -3.83 -16.12 -3.35
C LEU A 106 -3.66 -17.64 -3.49
N ASP A 107 -4.77 -18.36 -3.52
CA ASP A 107 -4.82 -19.82 -3.65
C ASP A 107 -5.34 -20.23 -5.04
N GLY A 108 -5.07 -21.47 -5.45
CA GLY A 108 -5.45 -22.02 -6.76
C GLY A 108 -4.32 -22.11 -7.78
N PHE A 109 -3.06 -21.93 -7.36
CA PHE A 109 -1.89 -22.13 -8.22
C PHE A 109 -1.29 -23.55 -8.04
N PRO A 110 -0.74 -24.17 -9.11
CA PRO A 110 -0.12 -25.49 -9.04
C PRO A 110 1.04 -25.59 -8.04
N ASP A 111 1.80 -24.49 -7.89
CA ASP A 111 2.97 -24.40 -7.02
C ASP A 111 2.62 -24.05 -5.56
N GLY A 112 1.32 -24.02 -5.23
CA GLY A 112 0.80 -23.66 -3.92
C GLY A 112 0.47 -22.15 -3.78
N PRO A 113 0.00 -21.74 -2.59
CA PRO A 113 -0.50 -20.40 -2.37
C PRO A 113 0.59 -19.32 -2.45
N VAL A 114 0.22 -18.16 -3.00
CA VAL A 114 1.07 -16.97 -3.09
C VAL A 114 0.73 -16.01 -1.96
N HIS A 115 1.74 -15.63 -1.19
CA HIS A 115 1.57 -14.79 0.00
C HIS A 115 2.05 -13.34 -0.23
N LEU A 116 1.29 -12.38 0.30
CA LEU A 116 1.63 -10.97 0.37
C LEU A 116 1.55 -10.49 1.84
N SER A 117 2.69 -10.10 2.41
CA SER A 117 2.76 -9.54 3.76
C SER A 117 2.64 -8.01 3.74
N CYS A 118 1.42 -7.51 3.93
CA CYS A 118 1.07 -6.11 3.71
C CYS A 118 1.39 -5.20 4.91
N LYS A 119 0.84 -5.53 6.09
CA LYS A 119 0.99 -4.80 7.37
C LYS A 119 0.96 -3.27 7.22
N SER A 120 -0.07 -2.75 6.56
CA SER A 120 -0.16 -1.32 6.26
C SER A 120 -1.59 -0.82 6.40
N TRP A 121 -1.72 0.42 6.87
CA TRP A 121 -2.94 1.21 6.74
C TRP A 121 -3.22 1.53 5.26
N ILE A 122 -4.50 1.51 4.88
CA ILE A 122 -5.01 1.89 3.56
C ILE A 122 -6.12 2.91 3.76
N GLN A 123 -5.92 4.11 3.24
CA GLN A 123 -6.90 5.19 3.33
C GLN A 123 -8.12 4.91 2.45
N PRO A 124 -9.29 5.45 2.80
CA PRO A 124 -10.44 5.47 1.91
C PRO A 124 -10.10 6.03 0.53
N LYS A 125 -10.71 5.47 -0.53
CA LYS A 125 -10.47 5.94 -1.90
C LYS A 125 -10.80 7.42 -2.15
N HIS A 126 -11.69 8.00 -1.34
CA HIS A 126 -12.05 9.41 -1.44
C HIS A 126 -11.00 10.34 -0.82
N ASP A 127 -10.17 9.84 0.09
CA ASP A 127 -9.06 10.59 0.71
C ASP A 127 -7.78 10.45 -0.11
N THR A 128 -7.56 9.30 -0.73
CA THR A 128 -6.38 9.01 -1.55
C THR A 128 -6.81 8.27 -2.81
N PRO A 129 -6.83 8.92 -4.00
CA PRO A 129 -7.33 8.31 -5.22
C PRO A 129 -6.37 7.25 -5.80
N THR A 130 -5.14 7.17 -5.30
CA THR A 130 -4.15 6.18 -5.73
C THR A 130 -4.34 4.86 -5.01
N LYS A 131 -4.47 3.78 -5.80
CA LYS A 131 -4.51 2.41 -5.28
C LYS A 131 -3.18 2.05 -4.61
N ARG A 132 -3.25 1.28 -3.54
CA ARG A 132 -2.06 0.82 -2.81
C ARG A 132 -1.54 -0.46 -3.41
N VAL A 133 -0.27 -0.49 -3.80
CA VAL A 133 0.39 -1.70 -4.28
C VAL A 133 0.95 -2.52 -3.12
N PHE A 134 0.80 -3.84 -3.21
CA PHE A 134 1.48 -4.82 -2.37
C PHE A 134 2.12 -5.89 -3.25
N PHE A 135 3.40 -6.16 -3.03
CA PHE A 135 4.14 -7.18 -3.77
C PHE A 135 4.03 -8.55 -3.10
N THR A 136 4.21 -9.61 -3.87
CA THR A 136 4.40 -10.96 -3.32
C THR A 136 5.66 -11.04 -2.46
N ASN A 137 5.70 -12.02 -1.56
CA ASN A 137 6.86 -12.26 -0.68
C ASN A 137 8.12 -12.75 -1.42
N LYS A 138 8.12 -12.83 -2.75
CA LYS A 138 9.29 -13.17 -3.55
C LYS A 138 10.29 -12.00 -3.53
N MET A 139 11.56 -12.32 -3.28
CA MET A 139 12.63 -11.31 -3.13
C MET A 139 13.43 -11.18 -4.42
N TYR A 140 13.69 -9.94 -4.84
CA TYR A 140 14.46 -9.64 -6.04
C TYR A 140 15.43 -8.49 -5.81
N LEU A 141 16.69 -8.66 -6.23
CA LEU A 141 17.58 -7.53 -6.49
C LEU A 141 16.97 -6.64 -7.59
N PRO A 142 17.34 -5.35 -7.67
CA PRO A 142 16.82 -4.46 -8.72
C PRO A 142 16.95 -5.05 -10.14
N SER A 143 18.12 -5.60 -10.47
CA SER A 143 18.40 -6.25 -11.77
C SER A 143 17.60 -7.53 -12.03
N GLN A 144 17.11 -8.18 -10.97
CA GLN A 144 16.33 -9.42 -11.03
C GLN A 144 14.82 -9.17 -10.95
N THR A 145 14.39 -7.91 -10.82
CA THR A 145 12.96 -7.57 -10.75
C THR A 145 12.28 -8.04 -12.05
N PRO A 146 11.23 -8.88 -11.96
CA PRO A 146 10.45 -9.32 -13.11
C PRO A 146 10.01 -8.13 -13.96
N SER A 147 10.06 -8.29 -15.28
CA SER A 147 9.92 -7.18 -16.23
C SER A 147 8.58 -6.45 -16.08
N GLY A 148 7.49 -7.17 -15.79
CA GLY A 148 6.15 -6.63 -15.56
C GLY A 148 6.03 -5.81 -14.26
N LEU A 149 6.99 -5.90 -13.34
CA LEU A 149 6.94 -5.21 -12.05
C LEU A 149 7.88 -4.01 -11.95
N ARG A 150 8.78 -3.80 -12.92
CA ARG A 150 9.85 -2.78 -12.83
C ARG A 150 9.28 -1.37 -12.66
N LYS A 151 8.36 -0.98 -13.53
CA LYS A 151 7.71 0.33 -13.49
C LYS A 151 6.89 0.52 -12.22
N LEU A 152 6.16 -0.51 -11.78
CA LEU A 152 5.40 -0.45 -10.54
C LEU A 152 6.32 -0.29 -9.31
N ARG A 153 7.45 -0.99 -9.28
CA ARG A 153 8.48 -0.84 -8.24
C ARG A 153 9.09 0.56 -8.23
N GLU A 154 9.41 1.11 -9.40
CA GLU A 154 9.96 2.47 -9.54
C GLU A 154 8.97 3.54 -9.08
N ASN A 155 7.70 3.42 -9.51
CA ASN A 155 6.64 4.35 -9.14
C ASN A 155 6.40 4.34 -7.62
N GLU A 156 6.31 3.16 -6.98
CA GLU A 156 6.16 3.08 -5.53
C GLU A 156 7.32 3.75 -4.79
N LEU A 157 8.55 3.63 -5.29
CA LEU A 157 9.71 4.34 -4.72
C LEU A 157 9.67 5.85 -4.94
N ILE A 158 9.09 6.33 -6.05
CA ILE A 158 8.87 7.77 -6.29
C ILE A 158 7.84 8.30 -5.30
N GLU A 159 6.70 7.62 -5.14
CA GLU A 159 5.65 7.99 -4.19
C GLU A 159 6.18 8.03 -2.74
N LEU A 160 6.99 7.05 -2.34
CA LEU A 160 7.61 7.01 -1.01
C LEU A 160 8.63 8.13 -0.77
N ARG A 161 9.23 8.71 -1.82
CA ARG A 161 10.16 9.86 -1.70
C ARG A 161 9.41 11.19 -1.65
N GLY A 162 8.27 11.29 -2.32
CA GLY A 162 7.56 12.54 -2.50
C GLY A 162 8.39 13.58 -3.28
N ASN A 163 8.05 14.86 -3.10
CA ASN A 163 8.63 15.97 -3.86
C ASN A 163 9.45 16.98 -3.03
N GLY A 164 9.65 16.71 -1.73
CA GLY A 164 10.37 17.62 -0.82
C GLY A 164 9.57 18.85 -0.35
N GLU A 165 8.28 18.93 -0.69
CA GLU A 165 7.42 20.08 -0.40
C GLU A 165 6.24 19.71 0.51
N GLY A 166 5.48 20.72 0.95
CA GLY A 166 4.25 20.57 1.75
C GLY A 166 4.46 20.10 3.19
N GLU A 167 3.42 20.26 4.02
CA GLU A 167 3.35 19.68 5.37
C GLU A 167 2.97 18.20 5.28
N ARG A 168 3.53 17.36 6.15
CA ARG A 168 3.22 15.93 6.21
C ARG A 168 1.89 15.69 6.93
N LYS A 169 1.03 14.89 6.31
CA LYS A 169 -0.23 14.42 6.90
C LYS A 169 -0.05 13.08 7.59
N SER A 170 -0.97 12.71 8.47
CA SER A 170 -0.94 11.43 9.20
C SER A 170 -1.01 10.21 8.27
N SER A 171 -1.66 10.34 7.12
CA SER A 171 -1.78 9.30 6.11
C SER A 171 -0.62 9.26 5.10
N ASP A 172 0.28 10.25 5.12
CA ASP A 172 1.40 10.30 4.19
C ASP A 172 2.37 9.14 4.44
N ARG A 173 2.88 8.57 3.35
CA ARG A 173 3.96 7.56 3.36
C ARG A 173 5.26 8.14 2.78
N ILE A 174 5.44 9.45 2.91
CA ILE A 174 6.56 10.18 2.31
C ILE A 174 7.72 10.22 3.30
N TYR A 175 8.88 9.74 2.86
CA TYR A 175 10.11 9.69 3.62
C TYR A 175 11.13 10.62 2.97
N ASP A 176 11.50 11.67 3.71
CA ASP A 176 12.46 12.67 3.27
C ASP A 176 13.23 13.23 4.47
N TYR A 177 14.29 13.98 4.21
CA TYR A 177 15.26 14.44 5.20
C TYR A 177 15.13 15.93 5.49
N ASP A 178 15.41 16.29 6.73
CA ASP A 178 15.52 17.68 7.15
C ASP A 178 16.52 17.78 8.32
N VAL A 179 16.91 19.00 8.67
CA VAL A 179 17.80 19.31 9.80
C VAL A 179 17.00 19.44 11.10
N TYR A 180 17.68 19.44 12.24
CA TYR A 180 17.04 19.70 13.53
C TYR A 180 16.91 21.21 13.73
N ASN A 181 15.88 21.78 13.10
CA ASN A 181 15.45 23.17 13.22
C ASN A 181 14.13 23.30 13.99
N ASP A 182 13.67 22.21 14.61
CA ASP A 182 12.34 22.05 15.22
C ASP A 182 12.41 21.75 16.73
N LEU A 183 13.55 22.04 17.36
CA LEU A 183 13.78 21.85 18.80
C LEU A 183 13.50 23.10 19.64
N GLY A 184 13.60 24.29 19.03
CA GLY A 184 13.36 25.56 19.71
C GLY A 184 11.92 26.04 19.54
N ASP A 185 11.49 26.95 20.43
CA ASP A 185 10.19 27.60 20.36
C ASP A 185 10.30 29.12 20.59
N PRO A 186 10.96 29.86 19.67
CA PRO A 186 11.24 31.27 19.83
C PRO A 186 10.01 32.17 19.72
N ASP A 187 8.94 31.73 19.03
CA ASP A 187 7.68 32.47 18.91
C ASP A 187 6.97 32.58 20.27
N THR A 188 7.06 31.55 21.14
CA THR A 188 6.55 31.61 22.51
C THR A 188 7.48 32.43 23.43
N ASN A 189 8.79 32.19 23.35
CA ASN A 189 9.78 32.91 24.14
C ASN A 189 11.15 32.86 23.46
N ILE A 190 11.74 34.03 23.18
CA ILE A 190 13.05 34.13 22.50
C ILE A 190 14.18 33.37 23.23
N ALA A 191 14.10 33.19 24.55
CA ALA A 191 15.07 32.40 25.32
C ALA A 191 15.01 30.88 24.99
N LEU A 192 13.93 30.42 24.37
CA LEU A 192 13.78 29.04 23.86
C LEU A 192 14.35 28.86 22.45
N LYS A 193 14.96 29.90 21.86
CA LYS A 193 15.70 29.75 20.60
C LYS A 193 16.83 28.74 20.75
N ARG A 194 16.98 27.88 19.76
CA ARG A 194 18.06 26.87 19.69
C ARG A 194 18.80 26.99 18.35
N PRO A 195 20.11 26.71 18.31
CA PRO A 195 20.82 26.63 17.03
C PRO A 195 20.28 25.45 16.21
N VAL A 196 20.28 25.61 14.88
CA VAL A 196 19.95 24.51 13.96
C VAL A 196 21.09 23.51 13.97
N LEU A 197 20.78 22.22 14.16
CA LEU A 197 21.76 21.14 14.12
C LEU A 197 21.68 20.39 12.78
N GLY A 198 22.81 20.32 12.07
CA GLY A 198 22.93 19.75 10.73
C GLY A 198 23.07 20.81 9.64
N GLY A 199 23.65 20.41 8.50
CA GLY A 199 23.79 21.30 7.33
C GLY A 199 24.92 22.33 7.40
N SER A 200 25.65 22.42 8.51
CA SER A 200 26.80 23.30 8.67
C SER A 200 28.03 22.58 9.22
N LYS A 201 29.23 23.13 8.98
CA LYS A 201 30.48 22.63 9.59
C LYS A 201 30.58 22.93 11.08
N GLN A 202 29.93 24.00 11.54
CA GLN A 202 29.94 24.42 12.93
C GLN A 202 29.06 23.52 13.80
N TYR A 203 27.91 23.08 13.27
CA TYR A 203 26.98 22.17 13.94
C TYR A 203 26.66 20.97 13.04
N PRO A 204 27.62 20.06 12.81
CA PRO A 204 27.36 18.84 12.04
C PRO A 204 26.43 17.92 12.83
N TYR A 205 25.42 17.37 12.17
CA TYR A 205 24.46 16.46 12.81
C TYR A 205 23.77 15.57 11.75
N PRO A 206 23.37 14.33 12.12
CA PRO A 206 22.49 13.51 11.28
C PRO A 206 21.21 14.23 10.89
N ARG A 207 20.61 13.82 9.77
CA ARG A 207 19.29 14.29 9.36
C ARG A 207 18.19 13.57 10.13
N ARG A 208 17.03 14.22 10.22
CA ARG A 208 15.78 13.65 10.73
C ARG A 208 14.74 13.55 9.62
N CYS A 209 13.61 12.92 9.90
CA CYS A 209 12.49 12.86 8.95
C CYS A 209 11.85 14.25 8.79
N ARG A 210 11.72 14.71 7.55
CA ARG A 210 11.07 15.97 7.18
C ARG A 210 9.59 15.96 7.60
N THR A 211 9.15 17.02 8.27
CA THR A 211 7.74 17.22 8.70
C THR A 211 7.04 18.29 7.88
N GLY A 212 7.78 19.27 7.33
CA GLY A 212 7.21 20.33 6.50
C GLY A 212 6.29 21.30 7.25
N ARG A 213 6.26 21.25 8.59
CA ARG A 213 5.57 22.24 9.43
C ARG A 213 6.16 23.62 9.14
N LYS A 214 5.33 24.66 9.24
CA LYS A 214 5.76 26.04 9.01
C LYS A 214 6.88 26.42 9.97
N HIS A 215 7.80 27.24 9.46
CA HIS A 215 8.83 27.84 10.29
C HIS A 215 8.23 28.86 11.27
N SER A 216 8.96 29.07 12.36
CA SER A 216 8.77 30.20 13.28
C SER A 216 8.69 31.52 12.51
N ASN A 217 7.89 32.46 13.01
CA ASN A 217 7.87 33.84 12.48
C ASN A 217 9.07 34.67 12.98
N THR A 218 9.73 34.21 14.04
CA THR A 218 10.87 34.84 14.74
C THR A 218 12.21 34.17 14.43
#